data_AF-A0A1W9VNZ4-F1
#
_entry.id   AF-A0A1W9VNZ4-F1
#
_cell.length_a   1.000
_cell.length_b   1.000
_cell.length_c   1.000
_cell.angle_alpha   90.00
_cell.angle_beta   90.00
_cell.angle_gamma   90.00
#
_symmetry.space_group_name_H-M   'P 1'
#
loop_
_entity.id
_entity.type
_entity.pdbx_description
1 polymer ?
#
loop_
_entity_poly.entity_id
_entity_poly.type
_entity_poly.pdbx_seq_one_letter_code
_entity_poly.pdbx_strand_id
1 'polypeptide(L)'
;MLAKNNSSKPHSLYATLSALPKIDLHRHLEGSLRLATLAEIAHQHGVDIETYSIENLRPLVQVLDDEAPNFQTFLAKFTILRKFYTSREAILRIAYEVVADAAHDNVKYLELRFNPVAQASSQGFEFDDVTDWVIEAIRKAQKDFNIQVRLIVQIGRHEPQFARQLAELAVSRRHKGIVGLDLAGDEEHYSAGKFIDIMRWAKKQGMYITTHAGECKNCSADSIREAIEVIETDRIGHGVRAMGDIHVLDLLRKKKIPLEMCPTSNIQTAAIDGLFQHPILAFHRLGIPVTINTDDPSISNITLTDDYLVTVRGIGASTTVLKKMILNAAKAAFLPPAERQKLVAYFTRALKKYNFKE
;
A
#
# COMPACT_ATOMS: atom_id res chain seq x y z
N MET A 1 -41.48 -36.42 5.71
CA MET A 1 -40.32 -35.66 6.24
C MET A 1 -39.05 -36.29 5.70
N LEU A 2 -38.47 -35.70 4.66
CA LEU A 2 -37.11 -36.03 4.21
C LEU A 2 -36.33 -34.71 4.21
N ALA A 3 -35.36 -34.63 5.11
CA ALA A 3 -34.53 -33.46 5.31
C ALA A 3 -33.75 -33.16 4.03
N LYS A 4 -33.93 -31.95 3.49
CA LYS A 4 -33.06 -31.40 2.46
C LYS A 4 -31.70 -31.14 3.10
N ASN A 5 -30.79 -32.09 2.91
CA ASN A 5 -29.38 -31.93 3.18
C ASN A 5 -28.85 -30.85 2.22
N ASN A 6 -28.76 -29.61 2.70
CA ASN A 6 -28.19 -28.50 1.96
C ASN A 6 -26.66 -28.63 2.03
N SER A 7 -26.09 -29.57 1.28
CA SER A 7 -24.64 -29.68 1.10
C SER A 7 -24.17 -28.49 0.28
N SER A 8 -23.76 -27.42 0.95
CA SER A 8 -23.07 -26.29 0.31
C SER A 8 -21.85 -26.83 -0.44
N LYS A 9 -21.80 -26.65 -1.76
CA LYS A 9 -20.60 -26.92 -2.56
C LYS A 9 -19.39 -26.25 -1.87
N PRO A 10 -18.23 -26.90 -1.79
CA PRO A 10 -17.05 -26.26 -1.22
C PRO A 10 -16.68 -25.03 -2.07
N HIS A 11 -16.81 -23.84 -1.50
CA HIS A 11 -16.26 -22.63 -2.11
C HIS A 11 -14.73 -22.81 -2.22
N SER A 12 -14.14 -22.42 -3.35
CA SER A 12 -12.68 -22.44 -3.50
C SER A 12 -12.04 -21.56 -2.42
N LEU A 13 -10.79 -21.86 -2.05
CA LEU A 13 -10.04 -21.01 -1.11
C LEU A 13 -10.06 -19.54 -1.57
N TYR A 14 -9.86 -19.31 -2.87
CA TYR A 14 -9.94 -17.97 -3.47
C TYR A 14 -11.29 -17.29 -3.21
N ALA A 15 -12.41 -17.96 -3.48
CA ALA A 15 -13.74 -17.39 -3.24
C ALA A 15 -13.95 -17.04 -1.75
N THR A 16 -13.40 -17.86 -0.85
CA THR A 16 -13.47 -17.61 0.59
C THR A 16 -12.62 -16.41 1.01
N LEU A 17 -11.40 -16.29 0.47
CA LEU A 17 -10.50 -15.15 0.70
C LEU A 17 -11.07 -13.85 0.11
N SER A 18 -11.61 -13.91 -1.10
CA SER A 18 -12.29 -12.80 -1.77
C SER A 18 -13.45 -12.26 -0.93
N ALA A 19 -14.24 -13.16 -0.34
CA ALA A 19 -15.36 -12.80 0.50
C ALA A 19 -14.97 -12.21 1.87
N LEU A 20 -13.71 -12.33 2.33
CA LEU A 20 -13.28 -11.73 3.60
C LEU A 20 -13.36 -10.21 3.53
N PRO A 21 -13.83 -9.52 4.59
CA PRO A 21 -13.60 -8.09 4.71
C PRO A 21 -12.09 -7.86 4.86
N LYS A 22 -11.55 -6.90 4.11
CA LYS A 22 -10.10 -6.63 4.07
C LYS A 22 -9.76 -5.21 4.50
N ILE A 23 -8.50 -5.03 4.91
CA ILE A 23 -7.88 -3.72 5.15
C ILE A 23 -6.59 -3.68 4.35
N ASP A 24 -6.35 -2.55 3.69
CA ASP A 24 -5.12 -2.27 2.96
C ASP A 24 -4.50 -0.98 3.48
N LEU A 25 -3.31 -1.06 4.08
CA LEU A 25 -2.60 0.08 4.68
C LEU A 25 -1.43 0.56 3.84
N HIS A 26 -1.09 -0.18 2.80
CA HIS A 26 0.06 0.07 1.95
C HIS A 26 -0.31 -0.16 0.50
N ARG A 27 -0.91 0.87 -0.07
CA ARG A 27 -1.27 0.93 -1.48
C ARG A 27 -0.98 2.29 -2.04
N HIS A 28 -0.24 2.35 -3.15
CA HIS A 28 0.05 3.59 -3.87
C HIS A 28 -1.02 3.86 -4.91
N LEU A 29 -1.44 5.12 -5.00
CA LEU A 29 -2.33 5.57 -6.07
C LEU A 29 -1.62 5.40 -7.42
N GLU A 30 -0.37 5.80 -7.51
CA GLU A 30 0.45 5.79 -8.72
C GLU A 30 0.71 4.38 -9.26
N GLY A 31 0.61 3.35 -8.43
CA GLY A 31 0.70 1.94 -8.83
C GLY A 31 -0.64 1.23 -8.93
N SER A 32 -1.76 1.96 -9.03
CA SER A 32 -3.12 1.40 -9.05
C SER A 32 -3.95 1.79 -10.30
N LEU A 33 -3.30 2.13 -11.42
CA LEU A 33 -3.99 2.65 -12.61
C LEU A 33 -4.47 1.52 -13.53
N ARG A 34 -5.76 1.48 -13.89
CA ARG A 34 -6.28 0.47 -14.82
C ARG A 34 -5.65 0.62 -16.20
N LEU A 35 -5.19 -0.49 -16.78
CA LEU A 35 -4.65 -0.51 -18.16
C LEU A 35 -5.60 0.08 -19.20
N ALA A 36 -6.90 -0.21 -19.11
CA ALA A 36 -7.89 0.35 -20.02
C ALA A 36 -7.97 1.88 -19.91
N THR A 37 -7.98 2.41 -18.67
CA THR A 37 -7.98 3.85 -18.42
C THR A 37 -6.71 4.52 -18.94
N LEU A 38 -5.55 3.88 -18.76
CA LEU A 38 -4.29 4.38 -19.33
C LEU A 38 -4.37 4.47 -20.85
N ALA A 39 -4.81 3.41 -21.53
CA ALA A 39 -4.96 3.41 -22.99
C ALA A 39 -5.93 4.49 -23.50
N GLU A 40 -7.04 4.69 -22.80
CA GLU A 40 -8.01 5.76 -23.11
C GLU A 40 -7.41 7.16 -22.93
N ILE A 41 -6.71 7.41 -21.82
CA ILE A 41 -6.02 8.70 -21.56
C ILE A 41 -4.95 8.95 -22.62
N ALA A 42 -4.15 7.93 -22.96
CA ALA A 42 -3.11 8.04 -23.98
C ALA A 42 -3.69 8.48 -25.33
N HIS A 43 -4.81 7.87 -25.74
CA HIS A 43 -5.50 8.22 -26.97
C HIS A 43 -6.11 9.62 -26.94
N GLN A 44 -6.73 10.02 -25.82
CA GLN A 44 -7.41 11.30 -25.67
C GLN A 44 -6.45 12.49 -25.58
N HIS A 45 -5.31 12.31 -24.92
CA HIS A 45 -4.40 13.41 -24.57
C HIS A 45 -3.06 13.36 -25.30
N GLY A 46 -2.83 12.37 -26.18
CA GLY A 46 -1.59 12.26 -26.94
C GLY A 46 -0.37 12.09 -26.04
N VAL A 47 -0.47 11.22 -25.03
CA VAL A 47 0.63 10.96 -24.09
C VAL A 47 1.85 10.48 -24.88
N ASP A 48 3.03 11.03 -24.58
CA ASP A 48 4.28 10.66 -25.23
C ASP A 48 4.80 9.30 -24.73
N ILE A 49 4.29 8.23 -25.34
CA ILE A 49 4.66 6.84 -25.11
C ILE A 49 4.69 6.09 -26.45
N GLU A 50 5.46 5.01 -26.50
CA GLU A 50 5.72 4.25 -27.73
C GLU A 50 4.47 3.58 -28.32
N THR A 51 3.38 3.47 -27.55
CA THR A 51 2.18 2.74 -27.97
C THR A 51 0.93 3.13 -27.20
N TYR A 52 -0.23 3.03 -27.86
CA TYR A 52 -1.57 3.26 -27.27
C TYR A 52 -2.41 1.98 -27.18
N SER A 53 -1.88 0.83 -27.62
CA SER A 53 -2.59 -0.44 -27.44
C SER A 53 -2.36 -0.98 -26.04
N ILE A 54 -3.39 -1.60 -25.45
CA ILE A 54 -3.30 -2.22 -24.12
C ILE A 54 -2.20 -3.30 -24.09
N GLU A 55 -2.10 -4.10 -25.15
CA GLU A 55 -1.15 -5.20 -25.25
C GLU A 55 0.31 -4.72 -25.16
N ASN A 56 0.65 -3.64 -25.87
CA ASN A 56 2.01 -3.11 -25.87
C ASN A 56 2.27 -2.18 -24.68
N LEU A 57 1.23 -1.57 -24.11
CA LEU A 57 1.36 -0.74 -22.91
C LEU A 57 1.65 -1.59 -21.67
N ARG A 58 1.02 -2.77 -21.56
CA ARG A 58 1.15 -3.69 -20.43
C ARG A 58 2.61 -3.92 -19.98
N PRO A 59 3.55 -4.35 -20.83
CA PRO A 59 4.94 -4.58 -20.41
C PRO A 59 5.67 -3.31 -19.91
N LEU A 60 5.20 -2.11 -20.30
CA LEU A 60 5.79 -0.84 -19.87
C LEU A 60 5.35 -0.41 -18.47
N VAL A 61 4.20 -0.91 -17.99
CA VAL A 61 3.57 -0.44 -16.74
C VAL A 61 3.21 -1.55 -15.75
N GLN A 62 3.36 -2.81 -16.14
CA GLN A 62 3.22 -3.98 -15.28
C GLN A 62 4.50 -4.82 -15.28
N VAL A 63 4.71 -5.56 -14.19
CA VAL A 63 5.67 -6.68 -14.13
C VAL A 63 5.01 -7.89 -14.79
N LEU A 64 5.74 -8.55 -15.68
CA LEU A 64 5.27 -9.77 -16.34
C LEU A 64 5.79 -11.02 -15.62
N ASP A 65 5.08 -12.15 -15.79
CA ASP A 65 5.42 -13.42 -15.12
C ASP A 65 6.81 -13.95 -15.51
N ASP A 66 7.31 -13.62 -16.70
CA ASP A 66 8.63 -13.99 -17.22
C ASP A 66 9.73 -12.95 -16.97
N GLU A 67 9.38 -11.83 -16.33
CA GLU A 67 10.32 -10.76 -15.98
C GLU A 67 11.12 -11.14 -14.72
N ALA A 68 12.46 -10.97 -14.78
CA ALA A 68 13.31 -11.26 -13.64
C ALA A 68 13.07 -10.22 -12.51
N PRO A 69 12.89 -10.67 -11.25
CA PRO A 69 12.77 -9.77 -10.11
C PRO A 69 13.88 -8.73 -10.01
N ASN A 70 13.50 -7.45 -9.92
CA ASN A 70 14.46 -6.35 -9.80
C ASN A 70 13.80 -5.07 -9.27
N PHE A 71 14.36 -4.50 -8.20
CA PHE A 71 13.87 -3.28 -7.57
C PHE A 71 13.85 -2.06 -8.52
N GLN A 72 14.91 -1.87 -9.31
CA GLN A 72 15.03 -0.71 -10.20
C GLN A 72 14.10 -0.83 -11.42
N THR A 73 13.95 -2.04 -11.98
CA THR A 73 12.99 -2.27 -13.07
C THR A 73 11.55 -2.07 -12.60
N PHE A 74 11.23 -2.47 -11.37
CA PHE A 74 9.93 -2.19 -10.75
C PHE A 74 9.69 -0.68 -10.63
N LEU A 75 10.65 0.07 -10.07
CA LEU A 75 10.54 1.52 -9.94
C LEU A 75 10.47 2.24 -11.30
N ALA A 76 11.10 1.72 -12.34
CA ALA A 76 11.08 2.31 -13.68
C ALA A 76 9.67 2.38 -14.30
N LYS A 77 8.75 1.49 -13.91
CA LYS A 77 7.35 1.51 -14.38
C LYS A 77 6.65 2.82 -13.98
N PHE A 78 7.00 3.41 -12.82
CA PHE A 78 6.43 4.69 -12.38
C PHE A 78 6.82 5.86 -13.28
N THR A 79 8.00 5.82 -13.93
CA THR A 79 8.41 6.86 -14.89
C THR A 79 7.41 6.99 -16.03
N ILE A 80 6.86 5.86 -16.49
CA ILE A 80 5.81 5.84 -17.53
C ILE A 80 4.46 6.24 -16.94
N LEU A 81 4.08 5.68 -15.78
CA LEU A 81 2.78 5.95 -15.15
C LEU A 81 2.57 7.43 -14.79
N ARG A 82 3.64 8.15 -14.40
CA ARG A 82 3.60 9.59 -14.12
C ARG A 82 3.11 10.43 -15.32
N LYS A 83 3.24 9.94 -16.56
CA LYS A 83 2.82 10.67 -17.76
C LYS A 83 1.29 10.73 -17.96
N PHE A 84 0.52 9.92 -17.22
CA PHE A 84 -0.93 9.78 -17.44
C PHE A 84 -1.78 10.73 -16.57
N TYR A 85 -1.15 11.57 -15.76
CA TYR A 85 -1.83 12.65 -15.04
C TYR A 85 -1.94 13.89 -15.93
N THR A 86 -2.71 13.76 -17.01
CA THR A 86 -2.77 14.74 -18.11
C THR A 86 -3.75 15.88 -17.88
N SER A 87 -4.72 15.71 -16.99
CA SER A 87 -5.79 16.66 -16.73
C SER A 87 -6.40 16.45 -15.34
N ARG A 88 -7.17 17.43 -14.88
CA ARG A 88 -7.99 17.30 -13.67
C ARG A 88 -8.94 16.10 -13.78
N GLU A 89 -9.57 15.92 -14.93
CA GLU A 89 -10.52 14.84 -15.21
C GLU A 89 -9.82 13.47 -15.12
N ALA A 90 -8.61 13.34 -15.66
CA ALA A 90 -7.80 12.13 -15.58
C ALA A 90 -7.45 11.80 -14.12
N ILE A 91 -6.97 12.78 -13.34
CA ILE A 91 -6.63 12.61 -11.92
C ILE A 91 -7.85 12.18 -11.11
N LEU A 92 -9.00 12.85 -11.30
CA LEU A 92 -10.25 12.51 -10.62
C LEU A 92 -10.69 11.07 -10.95
N ARG A 93 -10.65 10.70 -12.23
CA ARG A 93 -11.02 9.36 -12.67
C ARG A 93 -10.10 8.31 -12.06
N ILE A 94 -8.78 8.46 -12.19
CA ILE A 94 -7.80 7.52 -11.64
C ILE A 94 -8.02 7.34 -10.14
N ALA A 95 -8.06 8.42 -9.37
CA ALA A 95 -8.24 8.35 -7.92
C ALA A 95 -9.57 7.67 -7.51
N TYR A 96 -10.65 7.94 -8.25
CA TYR A 96 -11.95 7.29 -8.04
C TYR A 96 -11.89 5.77 -8.32
N GLU A 97 -11.24 5.37 -9.41
CA GLU A 97 -11.10 3.98 -9.84
C GLU A 97 -10.28 3.14 -8.86
N VAL A 98 -9.21 3.70 -8.27
CA VAL A 98 -8.41 2.99 -7.25
C VAL A 98 -9.28 2.54 -6.06
N VAL A 99 -10.16 3.41 -5.59
CA VAL A 99 -11.07 3.11 -4.47
C VAL A 99 -12.17 2.14 -4.90
N ALA A 100 -12.69 2.29 -6.13
CA ALA A 100 -13.65 1.35 -6.69
C ALA A 100 -13.08 -0.08 -6.72
N ASP A 101 -11.85 -0.25 -7.19
CA ASP A 101 -11.19 -1.55 -7.30
C ASP A 101 -10.89 -2.16 -5.93
N ALA A 102 -10.42 -1.36 -4.97
CA ALA A 102 -10.27 -1.82 -3.59
C ALA A 102 -11.61 -2.29 -2.99
N ALA A 103 -12.69 -1.54 -3.21
CA ALA A 103 -14.01 -1.89 -2.69
C ALA A 103 -14.60 -3.15 -3.35
N HIS A 104 -14.38 -3.33 -4.66
CA HIS A 104 -14.74 -4.55 -5.39
C HIS A 104 -13.98 -5.77 -4.87
N ASP A 105 -12.73 -5.59 -4.43
CA ASP A 105 -11.99 -6.62 -3.70
C ASP A 105 -12.32 -6.68 -2.19
N ASN A 106 -13.50 -6.17 -1.81
CA ASN A 106 -14.06 -6.24 -0.46
C ASN A 106 -13.19 -5.58 0.63
N VAL A 107 -12.32 -4.65 0.26
CA VAL A 107 -11.63 -3.77 1.21
C VAL A 107 -12.65 -2.84 1.86
N LYS A 108 -12.61 -2.77 3.20
CA LYS A 108 -13.53 -1.93 4.00
C LYS A 108 -12.85 -0.69 4.57
N TYR A 109 -11.53 -0.75 4.70
CA TYR A 109 -10.71 0.38 5.11
C TYR A 109 -9.42 0.40 4.28
N LEU A 110 -9.13 1.54 3.68
CA LEU A 110 -7.96 1.77 2.83
C LEU A 110 -7.21 3.01 3.31
N GLU A 111 -5.89 2.89 3.47
CA GLU A 111 -4.99 4.03 3.51
C GLU A 111 -4.24 4.10 2.19
N LEU A 112 -4.65 5.07 1.36
CA LEU A 112 -4.11 5.28 0.04
C LEU A 112 -3.00 6.32 0.13
N ARG A 113 -1.77 5.93 -0.21
CA ARG A 113 -0.65 6.87 -0.34
C ARG A 113 -0.59 7.40 -1.76
N PHE A 114 -0.22 8.66 -1.89
CA PHE A 114 -0.09 9.32 -3.19
C PHE A 114 0.99 10.40 -3.13
N ASN A 115 1.61 10.67 -4.27
CA ASN A 115 2.69 11.65 -4.38
C ASN A 115 2.23 12.82 -5.27
N PRO A 116 1.96 14.01 -4.69
CA PRO A 116 1.52 15.17 -5.47
C PRO A 116 2.48 15.57 -6.58
N VAL A 117 3.80 15.39 -6.39
CA VAL A 117 4.83 15.70 -7.41
C VAL A 117 4.67 14.81 -8.64
N ALA A 118 4.43 13.51 -8.45
CA ALA A 118 4.19 12.54 -9.51
C ALA A 118 2.96 12.92 -10.35
N GLN A 119 1.91 13.44 -9.72
CA GLN A 119 0.66 13.83 -10.39
C GLN A 119 0.72 15.21 -11.04
N ALA A 120 1.62 16.07 -10.58
CA ALA A 120 1.75 17.44 -11.06
C ALA A 120 2.79 17.58 -12.19
N SER A 121 3.89 16.83 -12.12
CA SER A 121 5.12 17.11 -12.88
C SER A 121 4.95 17.11 -14.40
N SER A 122 4.09 16.26 -14.97
CA SER A 122 3.89 16.18 -16.42
C SER A 122 3.20 17.40 -17.03
N GLN A 123 2.37 18.09 -16.25
CA GLN A 123 1.55 19.22 -16.73
C GLN A 123 1.88 20.53 -16.01
N GLY A 124 2.75 20.49 -15.00
CA GLY A 124 3.07 21.65 -14.18
C GLY A 124 1.91 22.12 -13.30
N PHE A 125 1.06 21.19 -12.82
CA PHE A 125 -0.02 21.54 -11.91
C PHE A 125 0.51 21.97 -10.54
N GLU A 126 -0.27 22.80 -9.83
CA GLU A 126 0.01 23.13 -8.44
C GLU A 126 -0.25 21.92 -7.53
N PHE A 127 0.62 21.70 -6.54
CA PHE A 127 0.47 20.55 -5.63
C PHE A 127 -0.82 20.62 -4.80
N ASP A 128 -1.25 21.84 -4.46
CA ASP A 128 -2.49 22.12 -3.77
C ASP A 128 -3.72 21.67 -4.58
N ASP A 129 -3.70 21.89 -5.90
CA ASP A 129 -4.78 21.55 -6.81
C ASP A 129 -4.90 20.03 -6.99
N VAL A 130 -3.81 19.36 -7.37
CA VAL A 130 -3.84 17.89 -7.56
C VAL A 130 -4.25 17.16 -6.27
N THR A 131 -3.80 17.67 -5.12
CA THR A 131 -4.19 17.12 -3.82
C THR A 131 -5.68 17.29 -3.55
N ASP A 132 -6.23 18.48 -3.81
CA ASP A 132 -7.65 18.73 -3.59
C ASP A 132 -8.53 17.94 -4.58
N TRP A 133 -8.06 17.70 -5.81
CA TRP A 133 -8.73 16.81 -6.78
C TRP A 133 -8.73 15.35 -6.31
N VAL A 134 -7.60 14.83 -5.81
CA VAL A 134 -7.55 13.49 -5.21
C VAL A 134 -8.54 13.41 -4.03
N ILE A 135 -8.54 14.38 -3.12
CA ILE A 135 -9.49 14.42 -1.99
C ILE A 135 -10.95 14.40 -2.48
N GLU A 136 -11.28 15.16 -3.53
CA GLU A 136 -12.61 15.20 -4.13
C GLU A 136 -13.04 13.83 -4.67
N ALA A 137 -12.20 13.19 -5.48
CA ALA A 137 -12.47 11.87 -6.05
C ALA A 137 -12.65 10.80 -4.98
N ILE A 138 -11.78 10.79 -3.96
CA ILE A 138 -11.83 9.82 -2.86
C ILE A 138 -13.10 10.02 -2.04
N ARG A 139 -13.51 11.26 -1.74
CA ARG A 139 -14.77 11.53 -1.04
C ARG A 139 -15.98 11.02 -1.81
N LYS A 140 -15.98 11.16 -3.14
CA LYS A 140 -17.03 10.62 -3.99
C LYS A 140 -17.04 9.09 -3.96
N ALA A 141 -15.90 8.46 -4.23
CA ALA A 141 -15.79 7.00 -4.26
C ALA A 141 -16.13 6.34 -2.92
N GLN A 142 -15.71 6.92 -1.79
CA GLN A 142 -16.07 6.43 -0.46
C GLN A 142 -17.59 6.31 -0.26
N LYS A 143 -18.36 7.29 -0.77
CA LYS A 143 -19.82 7.29 -0.68
C LYS A 143 -20.42 6.22 -1.60
N ASP A 144 -19.94 6.16 -2.84
CA ASP A 144 -20.49 5.29 -3.87
C ASP A 144 -20.24 3.79 -3.56
N PHE A 145 -19.12 3.47 -2.92
CA PHE A 145 -18.71 2.08 -2.66
C PHE A 145 -18.78 1.65 -1.18
N ASN A 146 -19.20 2.54 -0.27
CA ASN A 146 -19.28 2.28 1.18
C ASN A 146 -17.96 1.69 1.75
N ILE A 147 -16.87 2.37 1.45
CA ILE A 147 -15.51 2.09 1.94
C ILE A 147 -15.01 3.31 2.71
N GLN A 148 -14.27 3.09 3.79
CA GLN A 148 -13.60 4.18 4.50
C GLN A 148 -12.18 4.33 3.96
N VAL A 149 -11.84 5.52 3.45
CA VAL A 149 -10.50 5.82 2.94
C VAL A 149 -9.85 6.93 3.79
N ARG A 150 -8.54 6.83 3.98
CA ARG A 150 -7.68 7.89 4.48
C ARG A 150 -6.50 8.06 3.53
N LEU A 151 -5.96 9.26 3.48
CA LEU A 151 -4.89 9.61 2.56
C LEU A 151 -3.57 9.78 3.31
N ILE A 152 -2.48 9.34 2.68
CA ILE A 152 -1.11 9.56 3.14
C ILE A 152 -0.37 10.29 2.04
N VAL A 153 0.23 11.44 2.35
CA VAL A 153 1.05 12.16 1.36
C VAL A 153 2.45 11.55 1.37
N GLN A 154 2.88 11.05 0.22
CA GLN A 154 4.18 10.44 0.03
C GLN A 154 5.20 11.48 -0.40
N ILE A 155 6.37 11.47 0.24
CA ILE A 155 7.56 12.20 -0.17
C ILE A 155 8.50 11.23 -0.90
N GLY A 156 8.94 11.60 -2.11
CA GLY A 156 9.90 10.83 -2.89
C GLY A 156 11.34 11.06 -2.40
N ARG A 157 12.09 9.98 -2.15
CA ARG A 157 13.49 10.05 -1.70
C ARG A 157 14.42 10.80 -2.67
N HIS A 158 14.11 10.78 -3.96
CA HIS A 158 14.84 11.48 -5.03
C HIS A 158 14.44 12.96 -5.18
N GLU A 159 13.43 13.43 -4.45
CA GLU A 159 12.82 14.76 -4.57
C GLU A 159 12.84 15.56 -3.24
N PRO A 160 13.98 15.64 -2.52
CA PRO A 160 14.05 16.28 -1.19
C PRO A 160 13.66 17.77 -1.19
N GLN A 161 13.81 18.46 -2.32
CA GLN A 161 13.45 19.86 -2.47
C GLN A 161 11.96 20.14 -2.22
N PHE A 162 11.07 19.15 -2.44
CA PHE A 162 9.63 19.30 -2.23
C PHE A 162 9.16 18.84 -0.85
N ALA A 163 10.05 18.22 -0.05
CA ALA A 163 9.67 17.55 1.19
C ALA A 163 8.94 18.47 2.19
N ARG A 164 9.41 19.72 2.35
CA ARG A 164 8.75 20.70 3.24
C ARG A 164 7.36 21.09 2.74
N GLN A 165 7.25 21.43 1.46
CA GLN A 165 5.98 21.83 0.86
C GLN A 165 4.94 20.73 0.97
N LEU A 166 5.31 19.47 0.68
CA LEU A 166 4.42 18.31 0.80
C LEU A 166 3.99 18.06 2.25
N ALA A 167 4.90 18.21 3.22
CA ALA A 167 4.57 18.05 4.63
C ALA A 167 3.61 19.13 5.13
N GLU A 168 3.83 20.40 4.79
CA GLU A 168 2.95 21.52 5.13
C GLU A 168 1.56 21.37 4.48
N LEU A 169 1.54 20.95 3.22
CA LEU A 169 0.32 20.63 2.48
C LEU A 169 -0.47 19.51 3.18
N ALA A 170 0.19 18.43 3.61
CA ALA A 170 -0.47 17.35 4.34
C ALA A 170 -1.05 17.81 5.67
N VAL A 171 -0.30 18.59 6.45
CA VAL A 171 -0.73 19.15 7.73
C VAL A 171 -1.95 20.06 7.56
N SER A 172 -1.94 20.94 6.57
CA SER A 172 -3.06 21.86 6.30
C SER A 172 -4.38 21.15 5.96
N ARG A 173 -4.30 19.91 5.45
CA ARG A 173 -5.43 19.11 4.95
C ARG A 173 -5.80 17.94 5.84
N ARG A 174 -5.33 17.91 7.10
CA ARG A 174 -5.72 16.89 8.09
C ARG A 174 -7.22 16.70 8.21
N HIS A 175 -7.93 17.81 8.34
CA HIS A 175 -9.39 17.83 8.45
C HIS A 175 -10.11 17.37 7.17
N LYS A 176 -9.39 17.27 6.03
CA LYS A 176 -9.93 16.81 4.76
C LYS A 176 -9.76 15.30 4.53
N GLY A 177 -9.05 14.58 5.39
CA GLY A 177 -8.86 13.12 5.31
C GLY A 177 -7.42 12.65 5.13
N ILE A 178 -6.46 13.57 5.03
CA ILE A 178 -5.02 13.24 5.04
C ILE A 178 -4.58 12.97 6.47
N VAL A 179 -4.01 11.80 6.76
CA VAL A 179 -3.70 11.35 8.13
C VAL A 179 -2.23 11.18 8.39
N GLY A 180 -1.41 11.00 7.36
CA GLY A 180 0.01 10.75 7.54
C GLY A 180 0.90 11.23 6.41
N LEU A 181 2.20 11.11 6.67
CA LEU A 181 3.26 11.21 5.67
C LEU A 181 3.94 9.85 5.49
N ASP A 182 4.39 9.59 4.26
CA ASP A 182 5.26 8.47 3.90
C ASP A 182 6.56 8.97 3.26
N LEU A 183 7.63 8.19 3.39
CA LEU A 183 8.87 8.34 2.65
C LEU A 183 9.09 7.08 1.79
N ALA A 184 9.11 7.24 0.47
CA ALA A 184 9.17 6.14 -0.48
C ALA A 184 10.07 6.44 -1.69
N GLY A 185 10.25 5.43 -2.54
CA GLY A 185 11.13 5.46 -3.71
C GLY A 185 12.46 4.75 -3.43
N ASP A 186 13.48 5.09 -4.21
CA ASP A 186 14.77 4.38 -4.21
C ASP A 186 15.52 4.49 -2.87
N GLU A 187 15.33 3.49 -2.01
CA GLU A 187 15.98 3.37 -0.70
C GLU A 187 17.49 3.09 -0.82
N GLU A 188 17.91 2.42 -1.91
CA GLU A 188 19.29 1.98 -2.12
C GLU A 188 20.23 3.18 -2.34
N HIS A 189 19.80 4.15 -3.14
CA HIS A 189 20.61 5.31 -3.49
C HIS A 189 20.31 6.56 -2.64
N TYR A 190 19.18 6.61 -1.94
CA TYR A 190 18.75 7.82 -1.20
C TYR A 190 18.34 7.50 0.24
N SER A 191 19.22 7.83 1.19
CA SER A 191 18.97 7.66 2.63
C SER A 191 17.89 8.61 3.17
N ALA A 192 17.32 8.28 4.33
CA ALA A 192 16.26 9.09 4.93
C ALA A 192 16.78 10.35 5.67
N GLY A 193 18.11 10.51 5.79
CA GLY A 193 18.73 11.56 6.59
C GLY A 193 18.24 12.98 6.29
N LYS A 194 18.05 13.34 5.01
CA LYS A 194 17.55 14.66 4.58
C LYS A 194 16.09 14.94 4.96
N PHE A 195 15.35 13.91 5.35
CA PHE A 195 13.92 13.96 5.63
C PHE A 195 13.61 13.91 7.14
N ILE A 196 14.59 13.58 7.99
CA ILE A 196 14.38 13.41 9.44
C ILE A 196 13.67 14.62 10.05
N ASP A 197 14.19 15.83 9.82
CA ASP A 197 13.67 17.04 10.44
C ASP A 197 12.22 17.31 10.03
N ILE A 198 11.90 17.13 8.74
CA ILE A 198 10.55 17.41 8.24
C ILE A 198 9.54 16.35 8.68
N MET A 199 9.94 15.08 8.74
CA MET A 199 9.08 14.00 9.23
C MET A 199 8.78 14.18 10.73
N ARG A 200 9.79 14.52 11.54
CA ARG A 200 9.60 14.83 12.97
C ARG A 200 8.77 16.09 13.18
N TRP A 201 8.96 17.11 12.35
CA TRP A 201 8.14 18.32 12.38
C TRP A 201 6.67 17.97 12.10
N ALA A 202 6.38 17.21 11.06
CA ALA A 202 5.01 16.81 10.71
C ALA A 202 4.36 15.97 11.82
N LYS A 203 5.12 15.07 12.46
CA LYS A 203 4.67 14.32 13.62
C LYS A 203 4.28 15.24 14.79
N LYS A 204 5.08 16.26 15.08
CA LYS A 204 4.74 17.29 16.09
C LYS A 204 3.49 18.10 15.72
N GLN A 205 3.18 18.24 14.43
CA GLN A 205 1.92 18.83 13.94
C GLN A 205 0.73 17.85 14.00
N GLY A 206 0.92 16.65 14.56
CA GLY A 206 -0.12 15.64 14.76
C GLY A 206 -0.40 14.76 13.54
N MET A 207 0.54 14.67 12.59
CA MET A 207 0.52 13.67 11.53
C MET A 207 1.01 12.32 12.04
N TYR A 208 0.46 11.24 11.51
CA TYR A 208 1.10 9.93 11.60
C TYR A 208 2.25 9.84 10.60
N ILE A 209 3.26 9.03 10.90
CA ILE A 209 4.42 8.81 10.05
C ILE A 209 4.52 7.32 9.70
N THR A 210 4.68 7.02 8.41
CA THR A 210 5.18 5.73 7.92
C THR A 210 6.41 5.99 7.06
N THR A 211 7.24 4.98 6.87
CA THR A 211 8.43 5.07 6.01
C THR A 211 8.70 3.72 5.39
N HIS A 212 8.93 3.67 4.07
CA HIS A 212 9.54 2.49 3.44
C HIS A 212 10.95 2.34 4.01
N ALA A 213 11.27 1.19 4.58
CA ALA A 213 12.60 0.90 5.10
C ALA A 213 12.88 -0.60 5.11
N GLY A 214 14.11 -0.96 4.73
CA GLY A 214 14.59 -2.32 4.68
C GLY A 214 13.81 -3.17 3.67
N GLU A 215 13.47 -2.58 2.53
CA GLU A 215 12.82 -3.29 1.43
C GLU A 215 13.84 -3.92 0.50
N CYS A 216 14.73 -3.11 -0.07
CA CYS A 216 15.61 -3.54 -1.15
C CYS A 216 16.64 -4.59 -0.69
N LYS A 217 17.09 -5.44 -1.62
CA LYS A 217 18.03 -6.54 -1.34
C LYS A 217 19.32 -6.06 -0.66
N ASN A 218 19.83 -4.91 -1.10
CA ASN A 218 21.08 -4.31 -0.63
C ASN A 218 20.87 -3.29 0.51
N CYS A 219 19.62 -3.11 0.98
CA CYS A 219 19.30 -2.20 2.06
C CYS A 219 19.73 -2.79 3.42
N SER A 220 20.23 -1.93 4.31
CA SER A 220 20.59 -2.32 5.68
C SER A 220 19.37 -2.32 6.60
N ALA A 221 19.35 -3.19 7.60
CA ALA A 221 18.39 -3.10 8.70
C ALA A 221 18.54 -1.78 9.51
N ASP A 222 19.68 -1.08 9.37
CA ASP A 222 19.89 0.25 9.96
C ASP A 222 18.88 1.29 9.46
N SER A 223 18.35 1.18 8.23
CA SER A 223 17.32 2.12 7.77
C SER A 223 16.03 1.96 8.57
N ILE A 224 15.69 0.73 8.98
CA ILE A 224 14.57 0.43 9.88
C ILE A 224 14.86 0.99 11.28
N ARG A 225 16.09 0.82 11.77
CA ARG A 225 16.51 1.38 13.06
C ARG A 225 16.42 2.90 13.07
N GLU A 226 16.94 3.58 12.05
CA GLU A 226 16.84 5.04 11.88
C GLU A 226 15.38 5.50 11.83
N ALA A 227 14.54 4.79 11.06
CA ALA A 227 13.12 5.10 10.98
C ALA A 227 12.43 5.03 12.35
N ILE A 228 12.78 4.05 13.20
CA ILE A 228 12.14 3.87 14.50
C ILE A 228 12.73 4.79 15.59
N GLU A 229 14.05 4.95 15.63
CA GLU A 229 14.74 5.66 16.73
C GLU A 229 14.89 7.15 16.46
N VAL A 230 15.07 7.54 15.20
CA VAL A 230 15.39 8.92 14.81
C VAL A 230 14.18 9.63 14.23
N ILE A 231 13.54 9.01 13.23
CA ILE A 231 12.30 9.55 12.63
C ILE A 231 11.09 9.36 13.56
N GLU A 232 11.16 8.35 14.42
CA GLU A 232 10.08 7.94 15.32
C GLU A 232 8.81 7.54 14.54
N THR A 233 8.97 6.76 13.47
CA THR A 233 7.84 6.31 12.64
C THR A 233 6.78 5.54 13.44
N ASP A 234 5.52 5.62 13.01
CA ASP A 234 4.41 4.87 13.60
C ASP A 234 4.26 3.47 12.96
N ARG A 235 4.67 3.31 11.70
CA ARG A 235 4.71 2.03 10.95
C ARG A 235 5.90 1.98 10.00
N ILE A 236 6.29 0.78 9.58
CA ILE A 236 7.33 0.57 8.57
C ILE A 236 6.68 -0.04 7.33
N GLY A 237 6.89 0.60 6.18
CA GLY A 237 6.68 0.02 4.85
C GLY A 237 7.68 -1.11 4.62
N HIS A 238 7.18 -2.32 4.35
CA HIS A 238 7.97 -3.54 4.23
C HIS A 238 8.71 -3.93 5.52
N GLY A 239 9.99 -3.61 5.67
CA GLY A 239 10.83 -4.07 6.79
C GLY A 239 11.39 -5.48 6.62
N VAL A 240 11.51 -5.99 5.38
CA VAL A 240 12.02 -7.33 5.06
C VAL A 240 13.41 -7.57 5.66
N ARG A 241 14.30 -6.57 5.56
CA ARG A 241 15.69 -6.65 6.04
C ARG A 241 15.82 -6.74 7.56
N ALA A 242 14.74 -6.52 8.33
CA ALA A 242 14.76 -6.65 9.80
C ALA A 242 15.22 -8.03 10.27
N MET A 243 14.98 -9.09 9.48
CA MET A 243 15.44 -10.44 9.83
C MET A 243 16.97 -10.58 9.93
N GLY A 244 17.73 -9.68 9.31
CA GLY A 244 19.19 -9.68 9.36
C GLY A 244 19.77 -9.12 10.67
N ASP A 245 18.95 -8.52 11.54
CA ASP A 245 19.42 -7.80 12.72
C ASP A 245 18.53 -8.05 13.96
N ILE A 246 19.09 -8.70 14.99
CA ILE A 246 18.38 -9.03 16.22
C ILE A 246 17.97 -7.81 17.05
N HIS A 247 18.73 -6.71 17.00
CA HIS A 247 18.39 -5.47 17.69
C HIS A 247 17.18 -4.81 17.05
N VAL A 248 17.10 -4.80 15.72
CA VAL A 248 15.93 -4.29 14.98
C VAL A 248 14.70 -5.15 15.27
N LEU A 249 14.82 -6.48 15.30
CA LEU A 249 13.72 -7.37 15.69
C LEU A 249 13.21 -7.09 17.11
N ASP A 250 14.12 -6.92 18.07
CA ASP A 250 13.75 -6.61 19.45
C ASP A 250 13.08 -5.23 19.56
N LEU A 251 13.58 -4.24 18.83
CA LEU A 251 13.02 -2.89 18.77
C LEU A 251 11.58 -2.90 18.24
N LEU A 252 11.35 -3.53 17.08
CA LEU A 252 10.02 -3.73 16.49
C LEU A 252 9.06 -4.41 17.47
N ARG A 253 9.51 -5.48 18.13
CA ARG A 253 8.72 -6.26 19.07
C ARG A 253 8.34 -5.47 20.33
N LYS A 254 9.30 -4.74 20.91
CA LYS A 254 9.11 -3.96 22.15
C LYS A 254 8.23 -2.74 21.92
N LYS A 255 8.48 -2.00 20.84
CA LYS A 255 7.69 -0.80 20.50
C LYS A 255 6.38 -1.12 19.78
N LYS A 256 6.15 -2.37 19.38
CA LYS A 256 4.97 -2.82 18.63
C LYS A 256 4.76 -2.04 17.34
N ILE A 257 5.86 -1.74 16.65
CA ILE A 257 5.82 -1.07 15.34
C ILE A 257 5.29 -2.05 14.29
N PRO A 258 4.15 -1.77 13.65
CA PRO A 258 3.60 -2.62 12.59
C PRO A 258 4.47 -2.60 11.34
N LEU A 259 4.62 -3.78 10.74
CA LEU A 259 5.20 -3.97 9.41
C LEU A 259 4.09 -4.09 8.36
N GLU A 260 4.16 -3.25 7.34
CA GLU A 260 3.29 -3.24 6.16
C GLU A 260 3.89 -4.16 5.09
N MET A 261 3.64 -5.46 5.17
CA MET A 261 4.24 -6.43 4.25
C MET A 261 3.43 -6.53 2.96
N CYS A 262 4.14 -6.70 1.83
CA CYS A 262 3.57 -6.75 0.49
C CYS A 262 4.15 -7.97 -0.25
N PRO A 263 3.58 -9.18 -0.06
CA PRO A 263 4.23 -10.43 -0.47
C PRO A 263 4.61 -10.52 -1.94
N THR A 264 3.71 -10.15 -2.84
CA THR A 264 3.95 -10.19 -4.28
C THR A 264 4.98 -9.13 -4.69
N SER A 265 4.81 -7.89 -4.22
CA SER A 265 5.80 -6.81 -4.43
C SER A 265 7.19 -7.24 -3.96
N ASN A 266 7.32 -7.81 -2.75
CA ASN A 266 8.61 -8.22 -2.21
C ASN A 266 9.31 -9.31 -3.05
N ILE A 267 8.56 -10.14 -3.77
CA ILE A 267 9.15 -11.05 -4.76
C ILE A 267 9.57 -10.29 -6.01
N GLN A 268 8.69 -9.47 -6.58
CA GLN A 268 8.94 -8.75 -7.83
C GLN A 268 10.08 -7.74 -7.73
N THR A 269 10.29 -7.14 -6.56
CA THR A 269 11.39 -6.21 -6.27
C THR A 269 12.69 -6.90 -5.90
N ALA A 270 12.71 -8.25 -5.88
CA ALA A 270 13.82 -9.05 -5.35
C ALA A 270 14.18 -8.75 -3.88
N ALA A 271 13.25 -8.16 -3.11
CA ALA A 271 13.40 -7.98 -1.67
C ALA A 271 13.52 -9.34 -0.94
N ILE A 272 12.93 -10.40 -1.50
CA ILE A 272 13.13 -11.79 -1.09
C ILE A 272 13.38 -12.67 -2.31
N ASP A 273 14.14 -13.75 -2.15
CA ASP A 273 14.46 -14.67 -3.25
C ASP A 273 13.35 -15.70 -3.52
N GLY A 274 12.36 -15.84 -2.62
CA GLY A 274 11.25 -16.78 -2.78
C GLY A 274 10.23 -16.74 -1.66
N LEU A 275 8.96 -17.05 -1.97
CA LEU A 275 7.84 -16.91 -1.03
C LEU A 275 7.97 -17.76 0.23
N PHE A 276 8.57 -18.94 0.13
CA PHE A 276 8.82 -19.81 1.29
C PHE A 276 9.84 -19.21 2.28
N GLN A 277 10.65 -18.25 1.84
CA GLN A 277 11.62 -17.52 2.66
C GLN A 277 11.05 -16.23 3.24
N HIS A 278 9.80 -15.90 2.93
CA HIS A 278 9.21 -14.63 3.32
C HIS A 278 9.14 -14.50 4.85
N PRO A 279 9.62 -13.39 5.45
CA PRO A 279 9.78 -13.29 6.91
C PRO A 279 8.47 -13.10 7.70
N ILE A 280 7.31 -13.04 7.05
CA ILE A 280 6.00 -12.74 7.66
C ILE A 280 5.71 -13.68 8.85
N LEU A 281 5.94 -14.99 8.67
CA LEU A 281 5.66 -15.96 9.73
C LEU A 281 6.66 -15.88 10.88
N ALA A 282 7.91 -15.54 10.60
CA ALA A 282 8.92 -15.32 11.63
C ALA A 282 8.55 -14.10 12.48
N PHE A 283 8.27 -12.95 11.86
CA PHE A 283 7.80 -11.75 12.54
C PHE A 283 6.54 -12.00 13.38
N HIS A 284 5.55 -12.72 12.82
CA HIS A 284 4.34 -13.09 13.54
C HIS A 284 4.64 -13.90 14.81
N ARG A 285 5.51 -14.92 14.71
CA ARG A 285 5.91 -15.78 15.85
C ARG A 285 6.68 -15.01 16.92
N LEU A 286 7.46 -14.00 16.51
CA LEU A 286 8.16 -13.09 17.43
C LEU A 286 7.24 -12.05 18.09
N GLY A 287 5.96 -11.99 17.72
CA GLY A 287 5.00 -11.04 18.28
C GLY A 287 5.17 -9.62 17.75
N ILE A 288 5.78 -9.46 16.58
CA ILE A 288 5.83 -8.23 15.80
C ILE A 288 4.50 -8.11 15.02
N PRO A 289 3.80 -6.96 15.08
CA PRO A 289 2.56 -6.79 14.32
C PRO A 289 2.86 -6.76 12.82
N VAL A 290 2.23 -7.67 12.08
CA VAL A 290 2.37 -7.77 10.61
C VAL A 290 1.01 -7.61 9.97
N THR A 291 0.99 -6.91 8.84
CA THR A 291 -0.17 -6.70 7.96
C THR A 291 0.17 -7.14 6.54
N ILE A 292 -0.84 -7.44 5.72
CA ILE A 292 -0.70 -7.87 4.32
C ILE A 292 -1.39 -6.81 3.45
N ASN A 293 -0.69 -6.31 2.43
CA ASN A 293 -1.06 -5.15 1.62
C ASN A 293 -0.62 -5.38 0.16
N THR A 294 -1.18 -4.63 -0.78
CA THR A 294 -0.91 -4.84 -2.22
C THR A 294 0.30 -4.13 -2.77
N ASP A 295 0.69 -3.02 -2.14
CA ASP A 295 1.66 -2.06 -2.70
C ASP A 295 1.13 -1.39 -3.99
N ASP A 296 1.45 -1.97 -5.14
CA ASP A 296 1.13 -1.46 -6.47
C ASP A 296 0.34 -2.50 -7.27
N PRO A 297 -0.97 -2.65 -7.00
CA PRO A 297 -1.77 -3.73 -7.57
C PRO A 297 -1.88 -3.67 -9.10
N SER A 298 -1.76 -2.49 -9.71
CA SER A 298 -1.65 -2.39 -11.16
C SER A 298 -0.30 -2.89 -11.65
N ILE A 299 0.80 -2.40 -11.08
CA ILE A 299 2.16 -2.79 -11.52
C ILE A 299 2.34 -4.30 -11.32
N SER A 300 1.92 -4.81 -10.16
CA SER A 300 2.04 -6.21 -9.78
C SER A 300 0.99 -7.11 -10.43
N ASN A 301 -0.04 -6.54 -11.08
CA ASN A 301 -1.18 -7.24 -11.68
C ASN A 301 -1.91 -8.18 -10.69
N ILE A 302 -2.26 -7.65 -9.51
CA ILE A 302 -2.91 -8.41 -8.42
C ILE A 302 -4.03 -7.62 -7.75
N THR A 303 -4.82 -8.34 -6.96
CA THR A 303 -5.73 -7.82 -5.93
C THR A 303 -5.19 -8.16 -4.53
N LEU A 304 -5.79 -7.62 -3.47
CA LEU A 304 -5.43 -8.00 -2.09
C LEU A 304 -5.85 -9.45 -1.78
N THR A 305 -6.89 -9.96 -2.45
CA THR A 305 -7.23 -11.39 -2.42
C THR A 305 -6.06 -12.25 -2.91
N ASP A 306 -5.36 -11.83 -3.96
CA ASP A 306 -4.22 -12.57 -4.50
C ASP A 306 -3.06 -12.60 -3.48
N ASP A 307 -2.75 -11.47 -2.84
CA ASP A 307 -1.72 -11.45 -1.78
C ASP A 307 -2.13 -12.25 -0.53
N TYR A 308 -3.43 -12.34 -0.22
CA TYR A 308 -3.91 -13.26 0.82
C TYR A 308 -3.73 -14.72 0.39
N LEU A 309 -3.96 -15.04 -0.89
CA LEU A 309 -3.75 -16.39 -1.42
C LEU A 309 -2.26 -16.75 -1.42
N VAL A 310 -1.39 -15.84 -1.85
CA VAL A 310 0.08 -15.98 -1.78
C VAL A 310 0.53 -16.18 -0.35
N THR A 311 -0.02 -15.42 0.60
CA THR A 311 0.29 -15.59 2.03
C THR A 311 -0.09 -16.97 2.56
N VAL A 312 -1.25 -17.50 2.17
CA VAL A 312 -1.71 -18.82 2.64
C VAL A 312 -1.00 -19.96 1.93
N ARG A 313 -0.93 -19.94 0.59
CA ARG A 313 -0.39 -21.05 -0.22
C ARG A 313 1.09 -20.96 -0.48
N GLY A 314 1.61 -19.78 -0.76
CA GLY A 314 3.03 -19.56 -1.10
C GLY A 314 3.92 -19.51 0.14
N ILE A 315 3.49 -18.77 1.17
CA ILE A 315 4.26 -18.61 2.42
C ILE A 315 3.90 -19.71 3.45
N GLY A 316 2.70 -20.28 3.36
CA GLY A 316 2.23 -21.33 4.28
C GLY A 316 1.60 -20.80 5.56
N ALA A 317 1.05 -19.57 5.56
CA ALA A 317 0.30 -19.07 6.70
C ALA A 317 -1.04 -19.80 6.83
N SER A 318 -1.43 -20.19 8.04
CA SER A 318 -2.79 -20.66 8.27
C SER A 318 -3.78 -19.51 8.15
N THR A 319 -5.03 -19.84 7.83
CA THR A 319 -6.10 -18.84 7.72
C THR A 319 -6.37 -18.15 9.06
N THR A 320 -6.13 -18.85 10.17
CA THR A 320 -6.15 -18.28 11.52
C THR A 320 -5.08 -17.19 11.69
N VAL A 321 -3.86 -17.40 11.17
CA VAL A 321 -2.79 -16.40 11.19
C VAL A 321 -3.15 -15.22 10.28
N LEU A 322 -3.67 -15.46 9.08
CA LEU A 322 -4.13 -14.41 8.17
C LEU A 322 -5.17 -13.50 8.85
N LYS A 323 -6.17 -14.05 9.54
CA LYS A 323 -7.16 -13.25 10.29
C LYS A 323 -6.53 -12.39 11.37
N LYS A 324 -5.47 -12.87 12.04
CA LYS A 324 -4.73 -12.07 13.02
C LYS A 324 -4.02 -10.90 12.33
N MET A 325 -3.47 -11.09 11.13
CA MET A 325 -2.85 -10.01 10.34
C MET A 325 -3.88 -8.96 9.90
N ILE A 326 -5.10 -9.37 9.53
CA ILE A 326 -6.20 -8.43 9.26
C ILE A 326 -6.56 -7.61 10.52
N LEU A 327 -6.61 -8.26 11.69
CA LEU A 327 -6.85 -7.55 12.95
C LEU A 327 -5.67 -6.65 13.37
N ASN A 328 -4.44 -7.01 13.04
CA ASN A 328 -3.28 -6.13 13.22
C ASN A 328 -3.42 -4.88 12.36
N ALA A 329 -3.87 -5.02 11.10
CA ALA A 329 -4.11 -3.88 10.23
C ALA A 329 -5.18 -2.93 10.83
N ALA A 330 -6.27 -3.47 11.35
CA ALA A 330 -7.28 -2.65 12.03
C ALA A 330 -6.73 -1.88 13.25
N LYS A 331 -5.78 -2.48 13.98
CA LYS A 331 -5.12 -1.85 15.13
C LYS A 331 -4.04 -0.85 14.73
N ALA A 332 -3.44 -1.02 13.55
CA ALA A 332 -2.38 -0.18 13.00
C ALA A 332 -2.93 0.99 12.16
N ALA A 333 -4.22 1.00 11.83
CA ALA A 333 -4.86 2.07 11.08
C ALA A 333 -4.63 3.45 11.73
N PHE A 334 -4.27 4.43 10.90
CA PHE A 334 -4.12 5.85 11.22
C PHE A 334 -5.48 6.53 11.38
N LEU A 335 -6.17 6.12 12.44
CA LEU A 335 -7.46 6.66 12.87
C LEU A 335 -7.37 7.20 14.29
N PRO A 336 -8.21 8.19 14.65
CA PRO A 336 -8.42 8.55 16.04
C PRO A 336 -8.79 7.32 16.88
N PRO A 337 -8.37 7.24 18.16
CA PRO A 337 -8.54 6.04 18.98
C PRO A 337 -9.96 5.47 18.99
N ALA A 338 -10.98 6.32 19.08
CA ALA A 338 -12.39 5.90 19.10
C ALA A 338 -12.84 5.29 17.75
N GLU A 339 -12.44 5.88 16.62
CA GLU A 339 -12.71 5.34 15.28
C GLU A 339 -11.98 4.01 15.07
N ARG A 340 -10.72 3.94 15.49
CA ARG A 340 -9.92 2.71 15.41
C ARG A 340 -10.51 1.57 16.22
N GLN A 341 -11.00 1.84 17.44
CA GLN A 341 -11.69 0.83 18.25
C GLN A 341 -12.95 0.30 17.56
N LYS A 342 -13.74 1.17 16.92
CA LYS A 342 -14.91 0.75 16.12
C LYS A 342 -14.50 -0.14 14.95
N LEU A 343 -13.43 0.23 14.23
CA LEU A 343 -12.88 -0.57 13.13
C LEU A 343 -12.45 -1.97 13.62
N VAL A 344 -11.65 -2.04 14.69
CA VAL A 344 -11.23 -3.31 15.30
C VAL A 344 -12.43 -4.16 15.73
N ALA A 345 -13.45 -3.56 16.35
CA ALA A 345 -14.64 -4.27 16.76
C ALA A 345 -15.45 -4.81 15.56
N TYR A 346 -15.55 -4.05 14.47
CA TYR A 346 -16.16 -4.50 13.22
C TYR A 346 -15.45 -5.75 12.68
N PHE A 347 -14.13 -5.68 12.47
CA PHE A 347 -13.35 -6.81 11.93
C PHE A 347 -13.37 -8.02 12.86
N THR A 348 -13.30 -7.81 14.18
CA THR A 348 -13.39 -8.90 15.17
C THR A 348 -14.70 -9.67 15.06
N ARG A 349 -15.83 -8.98 14.81
CA ARG A 349 -17.13 -9.63 14.60
C ARG A 349 -17.24 -10.26 13.21
N ALA A 350 -16.80 -9.55 12.17
CA ALA A 350 -16.96 -9.99 10.79
C ALA A 350 -16.14 -11.26 10.49
N LEU A 351 -14.88 -11.33 10.94
CA LEU A 351 -13.99 -12.46 10.69
C LEU A 351 -14.41 -13.76 11.38
N LYS A 352 -15.26 -13.69 12.43
CA LYS A 352 -15.85 -14.88 13.08
C LYS A 352 -16.85 -15.63 12.19
N LYS A 353 -17.41 -14.96 11.16
CA LYS A 353 -18.38 -15.56 10.25
C LYS A 353 -17.75 -16.51 9.23
N TYR A 354 -16.43 -16.43 9.05
CA TYR A 354 -15.70 -17.19 8.03
C TYR A 354 -15.00 -18.37 8.69
N ASN A 355 -15.55 -19.57 8.61
CA ASN A 355 -14.87 -20.78 9.08
C ASN A 355 -14.13 -21.41 7.91
N PHE A 356 -12.80 -21.38 7.95
CA PHE A 356 -11.99 -22.14 7.02
C PHE A 356 -11.91 -23.58 7.55
N LYS A 357 -12.23 -24.57 6.72
CA LYS A 357 -11.81 -25.95 6.98
C LYS A 357 -10.32 -25.99 6.64
N GLU A 358 -9.48 -26.05 7.66
CA GLU A 358 -8.03 -26.18 7.50
C GLU A 358 -7.64 -27.56 6.98
#